data_AF-A0A7X6I7P9-F1
#
_entry.id   AF-A0A7X6I7P9-F1
#
_cell.length_a   1.000
_cell.length_b   1.000
_cell.length_c   1.000
_cell.angle_alpha   90.00
_cell.angle_beta   90.00
_cell.angle_gamma   90.00
#
_symmetry.space_group_name_H-M   'P 1'
#
loop_
_entity.id
_entity.type
_entity.pdbx_description
1 polymer ?
#
loop_
_entity_poly.entity_id
_entity_poly.type
_entity_poly.pdbx_seq_one_letter_code
_entity_poly.pdbx_strand_id
1 'polypeptide(L)'
;MNVFADSLIQELDMSNSLSMIRLTSLVAAFTAVLALAACGGGGGDIVGTGGTGVISGEVVKGPVANAAVTAFAVSGGQVGAQLGTAATDTSGRFMMDIGSYAGALMLRASGGSYKDEATGQVMSMGAEIMTATIPSVGAGSTTTVQVTPVTAMAQAMAQRMGGGMTEANITAANAAMGAYFGINDILRVQPMNPLVVGSGATATQDSRNYGMTLAAMSQYARTAGMSASSALVTAMMKDASDGVMDGSAAGAQIQMGMGGMMGGSSMMPATAGSSGLAAALTSYMNSGANMSGLNPSDVAALIQRLTTSTGRI
;
A
#
# COMPACT_ATOMS: atom_id res chain seq x y z
N MET A 1 23.67 -18.27 -58.60
CA MET A 1 24.33 -17.21 -59.39
C MET A 1 23.31 -16.66 -60.38
N ASN A 2 23.29 -15.34 -60.56
CA ASN A 2 22.40 -14.54 -61.43
C ASN A 2 20.91 -14.60 -61.03
N VAL A 3 20.19 -13.55 -60.60
CA VAL A 3 20.30 -12.06 -60.66
C VAL A 3 19.83 -11.41 -61.96
N PHE A 4 18.79 -10.54 -61.85
CA PHE A 4 18.19 -9.63 -62.86
C PHE A 4 17.56 -10.32 -64.10
N ALA A 5 16.52 -9.84 -64.78
CA ALA A 5 15.56 -8.71 -64.62
C ALA A 5 14.19 -9.15 -65.27
N ASP A 6 13.14 -8.35 -65.51
CA ASP A 6 12.91 -6.90 -65.36
C ASP A 6 11.42 -6.60 -65.01
N SER A 7 10.71 -5.79 -65.81
CA SER A 7 9.38 -5.23 -65.62
C SER A 7 8.53 -5.19 -66.92
N LEU A 8 7.29 -4.70 -66.79
CA LEU A 8 6.32 -4.25 -67.84
C LEU A 8 5.36 -5.25 -68.52
N ILE A 9 4.25 -4.63 -68.99
CA ILE A 9 3.09 -5.10 -69.77
C ILE A 9 1.86 -5.43 -68.87
N GLN A 10 0.85 -4.53 -68.74
CA GLN A 10 -0.29 -4.26 -69.66
C GLN A 10 -1.06 -5.56 -70.02
N GLU A 11 -2.39 -5.65 -70.08
CA GLU A 11 -3.49 -4.68 -70.09
C GLU A 11 -4.83 -5.47 -69.91
N LEU A 12 -5.95 -4.77 -69.64
CA LEU A 12 -7.34 -5.25 -69.89
C LEU A 12 -7.82 -6.47 -69.03
N ASP A 13 -9.11 -6.69 -68.74
CA ASP A 13 -10.33 -5.96 -69.15
C ASP A 13 -11.50 -6.11 -68.14
N MET A 14 -12.59 -5.35 -68.37
CA MET A 14 -14.02 -5.58 -68.01
C MET A 14 -14.36 -6.52 -66.82
N SER A 15 -15.25 -6.16 -65.89
CA SER A 15 -16.60 -5.64 -66.14
C SER A 15 -17.18 -4.97 -64.87
N ASN A 16 -17.69 -3.74 -64.92
CA ASN A 16 -19.04 -3.37 -65.36
C ASN A 16 -20.16 -3.74 -64.35
N SER A 17 -20.46 -2.82 -63.42
CA SER A 17 -21.74 -2.77 -62.70
C SER A 17 -22.18 -1.30 -62.58
N LEU A 18 -22.97 -0.88 -63.58
CA LEU A 18 -23.51 0.46 -63.70
C LEU A 18 -24.64 0.68 -62.68
N SER A 19 -24.60 1.78 -61.93
CA SER A 19 -25.83 2.49 -61.58
C SER A 19 -25.62 3.99 -61.75
N MET A 20 -26.18 4.53 -62.83
CA MET A 20 -26.23 5.98 -63.06
C MET A 20 -27.35 6.58 -62.22
N ILE A 21 -27.03 7.56 -61.38
CA ILE A 21 -27.94 8.68 -61.09
C ILE A 21 -27.17 9.95 -61.42
N ARG A 22 -27.58 10.62 -62.50
CA ARG A 22 -27.08 11.94 -62.89
C ARG A 22 -27.89 13.01 -62.17
N LEU A 23 -27.23 14.03 -61.60
CA LEU A 23 -27.71 15.40 -61.80
C LEU A 23 -26.57 16.43 -61.74
N THR A 24 -26.55 17.22 -62.81
CA THR A 24 -25.60 18.23 -63.27
C THR A 24 -25.36 19.45 -62.35
N SER A 25 -24.07 19.80 -62.22
CA SER A 25 -23.48 21.13 -62.52
C SER A 25 -23.98 22.41 -61.81
N LEU A 26 -23.07 23.03 -61.03
CA LEU A 26 -22.73 24.48 -61.02
C LEU A 26 -21.35 24.61 -60.29
N VAL A 27 -20.23 24.91 -60.95
CA VAL A 27 -19.66 26.24 -61.33
C VAL A 27 -19.06 27.05 -60.17
N ALA A 28 -17.89 27.64 -60.47
CA ALA A 28 -17.14 28.69 -59.75
C ALA A 28 -16.34 28.29 -58.49
N ALA A 29 -15.04 28.11 -58.69
CA ALA A 29 -14.05 28.41 -57.66
C ALA A 29 -13.80 29.93 -57.59
N PHE A 30 -13.69 30.51 -56.38
CA PHE A 30 -12.78 31.64 -56.17
C PHE A 30 -12.37 31.82 -54.70
N THR A 31 -11.08 32.19 -54.53
CA THR A 31 -10.44 32.90 -53.40
C THR A 31 -10.70 32.48 -51.95
N ALA A 32 -9.59 32.16 -51.28
CA ALA A 32 -9.45 32.35 -49.84
C ALA A 32 -9.50 33.84 -49.45
N VAL A 33 -10.18 34.15 -48.35
CA VAL A 33 -9.97 35.36 -47.54
C VAL A 33 -9.85 34.95 -46.09
N LEU A 34 -8.84 35.48 -45.39
CA LEU A 34 -8.63 35.29 -43.97
C LEU A 34 -9.75 35.93 -43.15
N ALA A 35 -10.34 35.15 -42.24
CA ALA A 35 -10.98 35.67 -41.04
C ALA A 35 -10.74 34.67 -39.88
N LEU A 36 -9.68 34.90 -39.11
CA LEU A 36 -9.49 34.20 -37.83
C LEU A 36 -10.54 34.72 -36.84
N ALA A 37 -11.64 33.99 -36.68
CA ALA A 37 -12.68 34.26 -35.70
C ALA A 37 -13.07 32.97 -34.96
N ALA A 38 -12.10 32.39 -34.24
CA ALA A 38 -12.31 31.32 -33.27
C ALA A 38 -11.65 31.68 -31.93
N CYS A 39 -11.82 32.94 -31.50
CA CYS A 39 -11.63 33.31 -30.09
C CYS A 39 -12.84 32.79 -29.29
N GLY A 40 -12.82 31.50 -29.01
CA GLY A 40 -13.76 30.77 -28.17
C GLY A 40 -13.02 30.05 -27.05
N GLY A 41 -11.98 30.70 -26.51
CA GLY A 41 -11.20 30.19 -25.39
C GLY A 41 -12.04 30.15 -24.13
N GLY A 42 -12.77 29.05 -23.94
CA GLY A 42 -13.35 28.71 -22.65
C GLY A 42 -12.20 28.50 -21.66
N GLY A 43 -11.85 29.55 -20.94
CA GLY A 43 -10.98 29.47 -19.78
C GLY A 43 -11.66 28.63 -18.72
N GLY A 44 -11.50 27.31 -18.82
CA GLY A 44 -11.51 26.47 -17.64
C GLY A 44 -10.34 26.95 -16.81
N ASP A 45 -10.63 27.66 -15.72
CA ASP A 45 -9.61 28.05 -14.76
C ASP A 45 -8.78 26.81 -14.43
N ILE A 46 -7.47 26.89 -14.68
CA ILE A 46 -6.54 26.14 -13.85
C ILE A 46 -6.66 26.82 -12.48
N VAL A 47 -7.65 26.37 -11.70
CA VAL A 47 -7.82 26.68 -10.28
C VAL A 47 -6.46 26.40 -9.66
N GLY A 48 -5.78 27.46 -9.25
CA GLY A 48 -4.33 27.49 -9.25
C GLY A 48 -3.71 26.29 -8.53
N THR A 49 -2.86 25.54 -9.23
CA THR A 49 -1.91 24.59 -8.64
C THR A 49 -0.81 25.34 -7.89
N GLY A 50 -1.22 26.11 -6.88
CA GLY A 50 -0.35 26.85 -5.95
C GLY A 50 -0.02 26.05 -4.69
N GLY A 51 -0.48 24.80 -4.60
CA GLY A 51 -0.10 23.87 -3.55
C GLY A 51 0.97 22.90 -4.07
N THR A 52 2.06 22.78 -3.32
CA THR A 52 3.22 21.91 -3.61
C THR A 52 3.31 20.74 -2.63
N GLY A 53 2.19 20.34 -2.03
CA GLY A 53 2.15 19.33 -0.98
C GLY A 53 2.44 17.95 -1.56
N VAL A 54 3.45 17.26 -1.02
CA VAL A 54 3.88 15.95 -1.53
C VAL A 54 3.90 14.95 -0.40
N ILE A 55 3.21 13.82 -0.60
CA ILE A 55 3.38 12.63 0.24
C ILE A 55 4.25 11.65 -0.52
N SER A 56 5.38 11.28 0.07
CA SER A 56 6.22 10.17 -0.40
C SER A 56 6.28 9.10 0.67
N GLY A 57 6.73 7.90 0.33
CA GLY A 57 6.76 6.84 1.31
C GLY A 57 7.05 5.47 0.73
N GLU A 58 6.95 4.46 1.58
CA GLU A 58 7.11 3.06 1.21
C GLU A 58 5.92 2.24 1.71
N VAL A 59 5.47 1.27 0.92
CA VAL A 59 4.51 0.24 1.34
C VAL A 59 5.30 -1.02 1.68
N VAL A 60 5.23 -1.47 2.94
CA VAL A 60 6.13 -2.50 3.48
C VAL A 60 5.38 -3.62 4.21
N LYS A 61 5.42 -4.79 3.58
CA LYS A 61 5.14 -6.15 4.08
C LYS A 61 6.23 -7.08 3.47
N GLY A 62 7.49 -6.65 3.59
CA GLY A 62 8.45 -6.68 2.48
C GLY A 62 8.10 -5.61 1.44
N PRO A 63 9.04 -5.04 0.67
CA PRO A 63 8.74 -3.99 -0.32
C PRO A 63 7.61 -4.42 -1.27
N VAL A 64 6.49 -3.70 -1.26
CA VAL A 64 5.29 -4.07 -2.04
C VAL A 64 5.30 -3.33 -3.38
N ALA A 65 5.64 -4.03 -4.45
CA ALA A 65 5.71 -3.48 -5.80
C ALA A 65 4.32 -3.41 -6.49
N ASN A 66 4.10 -2.36 -7.28
CA ASN A 66 2.88 -2.15 -8.07
C ASN A 66 1.57 -2.11 -7.26
N ALA A 67 1.62 -1.70 -5.99
CA ALA A 67 0.44 -1.40 -5.19
C ALA A 67 -0.11 -0.01 -5.57
N ALA A 68 -1.44 0.11 -5.65
CA ALA A 68 -2.09 1.40 -5.81
C ALA A 68 -2.21 2.08 -4.44
N VAL A 69 -1.65 3.28 -4.29
CA VAL A 69 -1.68 4.08 -3.07
C VAL A 69 -2.58 5.28 -3.31
N THR A 70 -3.62 5.44 -2.49
CA THR A 70 -4.58 6.55 -2.60
C THR A 70 -4.64 7.31 -1.28
N ALA A 71 -4.49 8.64 -1.35
CA ALA A 71 -4.63 9.52 -0.20
C ALA A 71 -6.06 10.06 -0.09
N PHE A 72 -6.59 10.09 1.12
CA PHE A 72 -7.89 10.64 1.46
C PHE A 72 -7.75 11.65 2.60
N ALA A 73 -8.46 12.77 2.50
CA ALA A 73 -8.66 13.68 3.63
C ALA A 73 -9.31 12.92 4.79
N VAL A 74 -9.04 13.36 6.02
CA VAL A 74 -9.80 12.92 7.20
C VAL A 74 -10.49 14.12 7.81
N SER A 75 -11.82 14.07 7.90
CA SER A 75 -12.67 15.17 8.36
C SER A 75 -13.78 14.63 9.27
N GLY A 76 -14.04 15.30 10.39
CA GLY A 76 -14.97 14.80 11.41
C GLY A 76 -14.61 13.40 11.95
N GLY A 77 -13.32 13.04 11.90
CA GLY A 77 -12.82 11.71 12.25
C GLY A 77 -13.19 10.59 11.26
N GLN A 78 -13.71 10.93 10.08
CA GLN A 78 -14.08 9.99 9.03
C GLN A 78 -13.29 10.23 7.74
N VAL A 79 -13.29 9.23 6.86
CA VAL A 79 -12.67 9.32 5.54
C VAL A 79 -13.46 10.30 4.68
N GLY A 80 -12.77 11.33 4.17
CA GLY A 80 -13.33 12.37 3.31
C GLY A 80 -12.93 12.19 1.84
N ALA A 81 -12.80 13.32 1.13
CA ALA A 81 -12.45 13.36 -0.29
C ALA A 81 -11.08 12.73 -0.57
N GLN A 82 -10.96 12.09 -1.75
CA GLN A 82 -9.66 11.68 -2.29
C GLN A 82 -8.81 12.92 -2.63
N LEU A 83 -7.55 12.88 -2.26
CA LEU A 83 -6.57 13.96 -2.48
C LEU A 83 -5.66 13.68 -3.68
N GLY A 84 -5.29 12.42 -3.88
CA GLY A 84 -4.38 11.99 -4.93
C GLY A 84 -4.25 10.47 -4.99
N THR A 85 -3.53 9.99 -5.99
CA THR A 85 -3.16 8.57 -6.12
C THR A 85 -1.78 8.42 -6.76
N ALA A 86 -1.11 7.32 -6.44
CA ALA A 86 0.20 6.93 -6.96
C ALA A 86 0.28 5.39 -7.05
N ALA A 87 1.30 4.87 -7.72
CA ALA A 87 1.66 3.46 -7.68
C ALA A 87 3.05 3.29 -7.04
N THR A 88 3.29 2.16 -6.38
CA THR A 88 4.62 1.86 -5.84
C THR A 88 5.59 1.32 -6.90
N ASP A 89 6.85 1.75 -6.83
CA ASP A 89 7.95 1.18 -7.60
C ASP A 89 8.32 -0.24 -7.13
N THR A 90 9.30 -0.87 -7.77
CA THR A 90 9.78 -2.22 -7.41
C THR A 90 10.40 -2.32 -6.01
N SER A 91 10.74 -1.19 -5.39
CA SER A 91 11.23 -1.06 -4.01
C SER A 91 10.11 -0.65 -3.05
N GLY A 92 8.85 -0.71 -3.47
CA GLY A 92 7.69 -0.36 -2.64
C GLY A 92 7.47 1.14 -2.46
N ARG A 93 8.24 2.01 -3.14
CA ARG A 93 8.25 3.45 -2.91
C ARG A 93 7.22 4.16 -3.78
N PHE A 94 6.53 5.15 -3.23
CA PHE A 94 5.60 6.00 -3.97
C PHE A 94 5.88 7.49 -3.71
N MET A 95 5.36 8.33 -4.61
CA MET A 95 5.31 9.78 -4.46
C MET A 95 4.00 10.28 -5.08
N MET A 96 3.33 11.21 -4.39
CA MET A 96 1.99 11.67 -4.71
C MET A 96 1.85 13.16 -4.38
N ASP A 97 1.29 13.93 -5.31
CA ASP A 97 0.87 15.31 -5.07
C ASP A 97 -0.49 15.31 -4.33
N ILE A 98 -0.61 16.16 -3.30
CA ILE A 98 -1.84 16.42 -2.53
C ILE A 98 -2.26 17.91 -2.59
N GLY A 99 -1.63 18.68 -3.47
CA GLY A 99 -1.89 20.09 -3.73
C GLY A 99 -1.68 20.96 -2.50
N SER A 100 -2.67 21.79 -2.18
CA SER A 100 -2.65 22.72 -1.05
C SER A 100 -3.26 22.13 0.23
N TYR A 101 -3.54 20.82 0.25
CA TYR A 101 -4.20 20.18 1.38
C TYR A 101 -3.43 20.34 2.71
N ALA A 102 -4.18 20.57 3.78
CA ALA A 102 -3.67 20.63 5.15
C ALA A 102 -4.65 19.94 6.11
N GLY A 103 -4.12 19.37 7.19
CA GLY A 103 -4.87 18.60 8.18
C GLY A 103 -4.62 17.09 8.11
N ALA A 104 -5.44 16.32 8.82
CA ALA A 104 -5.30 14.87 8.93
C ALA A 104 -5.57 14.15 7.61
N LEU A 105 -4.78 13.13 7.27
CA LEU A 105 -5.03 12.30 6.08
C LEU A 105 -4.81 10.81 6.34
N MET A 106 -5.42 9.99 5.50
CA MET A 106 -5.26 8.54 5.49
C MET A 106 -4.75 8.09 4.12
N LEU A 107 -3.73 7.25 4.11
CA LEU A 107 -3.31 6.48 2.96
C LEU A 107 -3.98 5.10 2.97
N ARG A 108 -4.33 4.61 1.78
CA ARG A 108 -4.70 3.22 1.52
C ARG A 108 -3.82 2.67 0.41
N ALA A 109 -3.09 1.59 0.68
CA ALA A 109 -2.36 0.81 -0.30
C ALA A 109 -3.11 -0.51 -0.56
N SER A 110 -3.36 -0.84 -1.83
CA SER A 110 -4.06 -2.05 -2.24
C SER A 110 -3.43 -2.70 -3.49
N GLY A 111 -3.62 -4.01 -3.63
CA GLY A 111 -3.02 -4.78 -4.72
C GLY A 111 -1.49 -4.83 -4.63
N GLY A 112 -0.84 -5.09 -5.76
CA GLY A 112 0.61 -5.29 -5.81
C GLY A 112 1.07 -6.67 -5.30
N SER A 113 2.39 -6.84 -5.25
CA SER A 113 3.06 -8.06 -4.81
C SER A 113 4.33 -7.77 -4.00
N TYR A 114 4.68 -8.69 -3.11
CA TYR A 114 5.77 -8.53 -2.16
C TYR A 114 6.52 -9.86 -1.98
N LYS A 115 7.80 -9.80 -1.60
CA LYS A 115 8.53 -11.00 -1.16
C LYS A 115 8.28 -11.19 0.32
N ASP A 116 7.54 -12.24 0.66
CA ASP A 116 7.14 -12.58 2.03
C ASP A 116 8.35 -12.94 2.89
N GLU A 117 8.41 -12.37 4.09
CA GLU A 117 9.60 -12.39 4.93
C GLU A 117 9.97 -13.79 5.43
N ALA A 118 8.98 -14.61 5.81
CA ALA A 118 9.19 -15.93 6.41
C ALA A 118 9.26 -17.09 5.42
N THR A 119 8.65 -16.97 4.23
CA THR A 119 8.74 -18.00 3.17
C THR A 119 9.77 -17.67 2.10
N GLY A 120 10.16 -16.39 1.95
CA GLY A 120 11.00 -15.89 0.86
C GLY A 120 10.32 -15.94 -0.51
N GLN A 121 9.03 -16.26 -0.59
CA GLN A 121 8.27 -16.36 -1.85
C GLN A 121 7.62 -15.03 -2.22
N VAL A 122 7.37 -14.82 -3.51
CA VAL A 122 6.57 -13.67 -3.97
C VAL A 122 5.10 -13.99 -3.77
N MET A 123 4.40 -13.15 -3.00
CA MET A 123 2.96 -13.22 -2.73
C MET A 123 2.26 -11.99 -3.31
N SER A 124 0.98 -12.11 -3.66
CA SER A 124 0.13 -10.95 -3.93
C SER A 124 -0.53 -10.46 -2.65
N MET A 125 -0.79 -9.16 -2.52
CA MET A 125 -1.66 -8.67 -1.44
C MET A 125 -3.11 -9.17 -1.57
N GLY A 126 -3.57 -9.53 -2.78
CA GLY A 126 -4.95 -9.95 -3.01
C GLY A 126 -5.93 -8.79 -2.79
N ALA A 127 -6.99 -9.04 -2.01
CA ALA A 127 -8.02 -8.05 -1.67
C ALA A 127 -7.67 -7.21 -0.41
N GLU A 128 -6.52 -7.46 0.21
CA GLU A 128 -6.10 -6.82 1.45
C GLU A 128 -5.73 -5.34 1.22
N ILE A 129 -5.97 -4.50 2.23
CA ILE A 129 -5.65 -3.06 2.21
C ILE A 129 -4.75 -2.77 3.41
N MET A 130 -3.57 -2.19 3.16
CA MET A 130 -2.75 -1.61 4.24
C MET A 130 -3.00 -0.11 4.31
N THR A 131 -3.05 0.44 5.53
CA THR A 131 -3.37 1.85 5.75
C THR A 131 -2.33 2.53 6.64
N ALA A 132 -2.30 3.85 6.57
CA ALA A 132 -1.58 4.70 7.51
C ALA A 132 -2.36 6.00 7.69
N THR A 133 -2.42 6.53 8.91
CA THR A 133 -3.03 7.82 9.20
C THR A 133 -1.99 8.81 9.69
N ILE A 134 -1.87 9.94 9.01
CA ILE A 134 -1.00 11.05 9.38
C ILE A 134 -1.87 12.06 10.14
N PRO A 135 -1.50 12.45 11.38
CA PRO A 135 -2.37 13.26 12.24
C PRO A 135 -2.59 14.66 11.68
N SER A 136 -1.58 15.25 11.04
CA SER A 136 -1.71 16.51 10.31
C SER A 136 -0.57 16.65 9.29
N VAL A 137 -0.87 17.26 8.14
CA VAL A 137 0.14 17.79 7.20
C VAL A 137 -0.09 19.30 7.00
N GLY A 138 0.99 20.05 6.76
CA GLY A 138 0.90 21.46 6.41
C GLY A 138 0.64 21.66 4.91
N ALA A 139 -0.07 22.73 4.55
CA ALA A 139 -0.26 23.11 3.15
C ALA A 139 1.11 23.28 2.46
N GLY A 140 1.29 22.65 1.29
CA GLY A 140 2.57 22.70 0.56
C GLY A 140 3.72 21.90 1.18
N SER A 141 3.50 21.14 2.25
CA SER A 141 4.56 20.38 2.93
C SER A 141 4.91 19.07 2.22
N THR A 142 6.18 18.67 2.31
CA THR A 142 6.64 17.34 1.90
C THR A 142 6.71 16.43 3.13
N THR A 143 6.00 15.31 3.11
CA THR A 143 6.00 14.32 4.21
C THR A 143 6.33 12.92 3.68
N THR A 144 7.34 12.29 4.27
CA THR A 144 7.63 10.86 4.07
C THR A 144 6.85 10.01 5.07
N VAL A 145 6.29 8.88 4.64
CA VAL A 145 5.52 7.97 5.50
C VAL A 145 5.74 6.49 5.17
N GLN A 146 5.67 5.63 6.19
CA GLN A 146 5.64 4.17 6.04
C GLN A 146 4.19 3.68 6.05
N VAL A 147 3.81 2.81 5.11
CA VAL A 147 2.51 2.15 5.07
C VAL A 147 2.74 0.66 5.31
N THR A 148 2.42 0.20 6.52
CA THR A 148 2.76 -1.15 7.01
C THR A 148 1.58 -1.78 7.75
N PRO A 149 1.64 -3.07 8.10
CA PRO A 149 0.70 -3.68 9.03
C PRO A 149 0.56 -2.94 10.37
N VAL A 150 1.64 -2.32 10.88
CA VAL A 150 1.62 -1.63 12.17
C VAL A 150 0.88 -0.29 12.08
N THR A 151 1.09 0.48 11.00
CA THR A 151 0.30 1.70 10.76
C THR A 151 -1.16 1.39 10.43
N ALA A 152 -1.43 0.22 9.85
CA ALA A 152 -2.79 -0.22 9.57
C ALA A 152 -3.56 -0.59 10.84
N MET A 153 -2.90 -1.28 11.79
CA MET A 153 -3.44 -1.49 13.15
C MET A 153 -3.71 -0.16 13.88
N ALA A 154 -2.76 0.79 13.82
CA ALA A 154 -2.94 2.11 14.44
C ALA A 154 -4.12 2.89 13.83
N GLN A 155 -4.31 2.83 12.51
CA GLN A 155 -5.46 3.41 11.84
C GLN A 155 -6.77 2.75 12.30
N ALA A 156 -6.81 1.42 12.40
CA ALA A 156 -7.99 0.67 12.82
C ALA A 156 -8.40 1.00 14.27
N MET A 157 -7.42 1.11 15.17
CA MET A 157 -7.62 1.59 16.55
C MET A 157 -8.16 3.03 16.57
N ALA A 158 -7.50 3.97 15.87
CA ALA A 158 -7.94 5.37 15.80
C ALA A 158 -9.37 5.53 15.25
N GLN A 159 -9.78 4.67 14.31
CA GLN A 159 -11.13 4.68 13.75
C GLN A 159 -12.23 4.24 14.74
N ARG A 160 -11.89 3.44 15.75
CA ARG A 160 -12.81 2.97 16.79
C ARG A 160 -12.85 3.85 18.04
N MET A 161 -11.84 4.70 18.24
CA MET A 161 -11.83 5.69 19.32
C MET A 161 -13.02 6.66 19.21
N GLY A 162 -13.45 7.22 20.35
CA GLY A 162 -14.54 8.19 20.39
C GLY A 162 -14.25 9.40 19.50
N GLY A 163 -15.16 9.70 18.57
CA GLY A 163 -14.97 10.73 17.55
C GLY A 163 -14.21 10.28 16.30
N GLY A 164 -13.80 9.01 16.19
CA GLY A 164 -13.09 8.47 15.02
C GLY A 164 -11.66 8.99 14.89
N MET A 165 -11.14 9.04 13.66
CA MET A 165 -9.76 9.43 13.32
C MET A 165 -9.51 10.94 13.45
N THR A 166 -9.71 11.51 14.64
CA THR A 166 -9.29 12.89 14.95
C THR A 166 -7.76 12.98 14.99
N GLU A 167 -7.19 14.18 14.83
CA GLU A 167 -5.73 14.39 14.94
C GLU A 167 -5.16 13.84 16.26
N ALA A 168 -5.89 14.03 17.37
CA ALA A 168 -5.54 13.48 18.69
C ALA A 168 -5.60 11.94 18.72
N ASN A 169 -6.67 11.34 18.19
CA ASN A 169 -6.83 9.88 18.18
C ASN A 169 -5.82 9.19 17.25
N ILE A 170 -5.51 9.79 16.09
CA ILE A 170 -4.45 9.32 15.18
C ILE A 170 -3.10 9.37 15.88
N THR A 171 -2.78 10.49 16.55
CA THR A 171 -1.52 10.65 17.29
C THR A 171 -1.40 9.62 18.41
N ALA A 172 -2.46 9.44 19.20
CA ALA A 172 -2.50 8.49 20.30
C ALA A 172 -2.34 7.04 19.82
N ALA A 173 -3.10 6.61 18.81
CA ALA A 173 -3.04 5.24 18.30
C ALA A 173 -1.69 4.92 17.62
N ASN A 174 -1.11 5.86 16.86
CA ASN A 174 0.23 5.69 16.28
C ASN A 174 1.29 5.53 17.37
N ALA A 175 1.24 6.36 18.43
CA ALA A 175 2.15 6.28 19.56
C ALA A 175 1.97 4.98 20.37
N ALA A 176 0.73 4.55 20.60
CA ALA A 176 0.42 3.36 21.39
C ALA A 176 0.84 2.06 20.65
N MET A 177 0.55 1.94 19.34
CA MET A 177 1.04 0.82 18.52
C MET A 177 2.58 0.83 18.39
N GLY A 178 3.20 2.00 18.30
CA GLY A 178 4.65 2.14 18.36
C GLY A 178 5.22 1.63 19.69
N ALA A 179 4.64 2.07 20.82
CA ALA A 179 5.02 1.60 22.15
C ALA A 179 4.83 0.08 22.30
N TYR A 180 3.75 -0.50 21.77
CA TYR A 180 3.48 -1.94 21.83
C TYR A 180 4.61 -2.77 21.19
N PHE A 181 5.13 -2.34 20.03
CA PHE A 181 6.23 -3.01 19.32
C PHE A 181 7.64 -2.44 19.58
N GLY A 182 7.77 -1.43 20.45
CA GLY A 182 9.06 -0.80 20.75
C GLY A 182 9.66 -0.04 19.57
N ILE A 183 8.83 0.76 18.89
CA ILE A 183 9.17 1.63 17.76
C ILE A 183 8.72 3.04 18.14
N ASN A 184 9.60 4.04 18.13
CA ASN A 184 9.24 5.39 18.60
C ASN A 184 8.33 6.15 17.62
N ASP A 185 8.48 5.91 16.30
CA ASP A 185 7.65 6.53 15.27
C ASP A 185 7.37 5.53 14.12
N ILE A 186 6.19 4.90 14.14
CA ILE A 186 5.78 3.92 13.14
C ILE A 186 5.49 4.53 11.75
N LEU A 187 5.32 5.86 11.66
CA LEU A 187 5.10 6.56 10.39
C LEU A 187 6.44 6.93 9.73
N ARG A 188 7.50 7.19 10.50
CA ARG A 188 8.78 7.73 9.97
C ARG A 188 9.95 6.76 10.02
N VAL A 189 10.00 5.83 10.98
CA VAL A 189 11.05 4.80 11.04
C VAL A 189 10.87 3.82 9.89
N GLN A 190 11.79 3.78 8.94
CA GLN A 190 11.81 2.76 7.89
C GLN A 190 12.05 1.37 8.52
N PRO A 191 11.20 0.36 8.25
CA PRO A 191 11.45 -1.01 8.69
C PRO A 191 12.71 -1.58 8.03
N MET A 192 13.58 -2.21 8.81
CA MET A 192 14.71 -2.96 8.27
C MET A 192 14.19 -4.17 7.46
N ASN A 193 14.60 -4.32 6.20
CA ASN A 193 14.24 -5.50 5.40
C ASN A 193 15.11 -6.71 5.81
N PRO A 194 14.55 -7.77 6.43
CA PRO A 194 15.34 -8.90 6.94
C PRO A 194 15.75 -9.89 5.84
N LEU A 195 15.25 -9.73 4.61
CA LEU A 195 15.62 -10.52 3.43
C LEU A 195 16.88 -9.98 2.72
N VAL A 196 17.45 -8.87 3.21
CA VAL A 196 18.71 -8.29 2.71
C VAL A 196 19.86 -8.75 3.61
N VAL A 197 20.92 -9.29 3.00
CA VAL A 197 22.09 -9.81 3.73
C VAL A 197 22.71 -8.71 4.59
N GLY A 198 22.82 -8.95 5.90
CA GLY A 198 23.50 -8.05 6.84
C GLY A 198 22.76 -6.74 7.15
N SER A 199 21.50 -6.58 6.74
CA SER A 199 20.73 -5.34 6.95
C SER A 199 20.57 -4.93 8.42
N GLY A 200 20.71 -5.86 9.36
CA GLY A 200 20.70 -5.60 10.79
C GLY A 200 21.92 -4.84 11.29
N ALA A 201 23.09 -4.98 10.65
CA ALA A 201 24.35 -4.43 11.14
C ALA A 201 24.31 -2.89 11.28
N THR A 202 23.66 -2.20 10.34
CA THR A 202 23.54 -0.73 10.31
C THR A 202 22.17 -0.19 10.72
N ALA A 203 21.15 -1.05 10.85
CA ALA A 203 19.81 -0.65 11.26
C ALA A 203 19.77 -0.19 12.73
N THR A 204 19.03 0.90 12.99
CA THR A 204 18.71 1.37 14.36
C THR A 204 17.84 0.34 15.09
N GLN A 205 17.80 0.38 16.43
CA GLN A 205 16.98 -0.58 17.19
C GLN A 205 15.49 -0.51 16.79
N ASP A 206 14.96 0.68 16.55
CA ASP A 206 13.59 0.87 16.04
C ASP A 206 13.39 0.21 14.67
N SER A 207 14.30 0.44 13.71
CA SER A 207 14.22 -0.19 12.39
C SER A 207 14.32 -1.72 12.47
N ARG A 208 15.15 -2.25 13.37
CA ARG A 208 15.27 -3.69 13.67
C ARG A 208 13.96 -4.24 14.25
N ASN A 209 13.44 -3.61 15.30
CA ASN A 209 12.18 -3.99 15.96
C ASN A 209 11.00 -3.96 14.97
N TYR A 210 10.92 -2.93 14.14
CA TYR A 210 9.88 -2.77 13.13
C TYR A 210 9.97 -3.86 12.06
N GLY A 211 11.13 -4.02 11.42
CA GLY A 211 11.36 -5.05 10.41
C GLY A 211 11.09 -6.47 10.93
N MET A 212 11.55 -6.77 12.14
CA MET A 212 11.34 -8.06 12.77
C MET A 212 9.90 -8.28 13.27
N THR A 213 9.15 -7.22 13.59
CA THR A 213 7.70 -7.31 13.84
C THR A 213 6.95 -7.75 12.57
N LEU A 214 7.27 -7.17 11.41
CA LEU A 214 6.64 -7.56 10.14
C LEU A 214 7.00 -8.99 9.74
N ALA A 215 8.24 -9.40 9.99
CA ALA A 215 8.69 -10.77 9.78
C ALA A 215 8.05 -11.77 10.73
N ALA A 216 7.83 -11.40 12.00
CA ALA A 216 7.10 -12.22 12.96
C ALA A 216 5.64 -12.45 12.54
N MET A 217 4.98 -11.43 11.98
CA MET A 217 3.63 -11.57 11.40
C MET A 217 3.63 -12.53 10.20
N SER A 218 4.61 -12.40 9.30
CA SER A 218 4.80 -13.36 8.20
C SER A 218 4.99 -14.79 8.70
N GLN A 219 5.86 -14.98 9.70
CA GLN A 219 6.12 -16.29 10.29
C GLN A 219 4.90 -16.84 11.04
N TYR A 220 4.11 -15.99 11.70
CA TYR A 220 2.86 -16.39 12.34
C TYR A 220 1.86 -16.90 11.31
N ALA A 221 1.63 -16.14 10.22
CA ALA A 221 0.75 -16.54 9.12
C ALA A 221 1.18 -17.87 8.49
N ARG A 222 2.50 -18.05 8.28
CA ARG A 222 3.10 -19.29 7.79
C ARG A 222 2.83 -20.48 8.73
N THR A 223 3.09 -20.31 10.03
CA THR A 223 2.85 -21.36 11.04
C THR A 223 1.37 -21.68 11.21
N ALA A 224 0.51 -20.68 11.07
CA ALA A 224 -0.95 -20.84 11.06
C ALA A 224 -1.49 -21.44 9.75
N GLY A 225 -0.66 -21.70 8.72
CA GLY A 225 -1.13 -22.29 7.46
C GLY A 225 -2.02 -21.36 6.63
N MET A 226 -1.86 -20.04 6.76
CA MET A 226 -2.57 -19.07 5.92
C MET A 226 -2.01 -19.06 4.50
N SER A 227 -2.88 -18.85 3.50
CA SER A 227 -2.48 -18.85 2.08
C SER A 227 -1.66 -17.64 1.66
N ALA A 228 -1.83 -16.50 2.35
CA ALA A 228 -1.03 -15.29 2.18
C ALA A 228 -0.85 -14.61 3.54
N SER A 229 0.35 -14.06 3.80
CA SER A 229 0.60 -13.34 5.06
C SER A 229 -0.05 -11.95 5.13
N SER A 230 -0.56 -11.43 4.01
CA SER A 230 -1.37 -10.22 3.96
C SER A 230 -2.72 -10.41 4.67
N ALA A 231 -3.34 -11.59 4.60
CA ALA A 231 -4.62 -11.87 5.26
C ALA A 231 -4.53 -11.84 6.80
N LEU A 232 -3.33 -12.04 7.38
CA LEU A 232 -3.11 -11.83 8.82
C LEU A 232 -3.19 -10.34 9.18
N VAL A 233 -2.88 -9.43 8.26
CA VAL A 233 -2.94 -7.99 8.50
C VAL A 233 -4.38 -7.56 8.78
N THR A 234 -5.36 -8.01 7.99
CA THR A 234 -6.78 -7.76 8.29
C THR A 234 -7.24 -8.38 9.61
N ALA A 235 -6.71 -9.54 10.00
CA ALA A 235 -7.03 -10.14 11.30
C ALA A 235 -6.45 -9.27 12.45
N MET A 236 -5.18 -8.89 12.39
CA MET A 236 -4.53 -8.04 13.38
C MET A 236 -5.07 -6.60 13.41
N MET A 237 -5.53 -6.05 12.28
CA MET A 237 -6.25 -4.77 12.25
C MET A 237 -7.57 -4.83 13.01
N LYS A 238 -8.30 -5.96 12.96
CA LYS A 238 -9.52 -6.16 13.75
C LYS A 238 -9.18 -6.28 15.23
N ASP A 239 -8.13 -7.05 15.54
CA ASP A 239 -7.61 -7.30 16.90
C ASP A 239 -7.24 -5.98 17.57
N ALA A 240 -6.34 -5.20 16.98
CA ALA A 240 -5.94 -3.88 17.48
C ALA A 240 -7.08 -2.85 17.58
N SER A 241 -8.23 -3.09 16.93
CA SER A 241 -9.26 -2.06 16.77
C SER A 241 -9.99 -1.68 18.07
N ASP A 242 -10.04 -2.55 19.09
CA ASP A 242 -10.63 -2.20 20.39
C ASP A 242 -9.59 -1.85 21.48
N GLY A 243 -8.30 -1.84 21.12
CA GLY A 243 -7.20 -1.54 22.04
C GLY A 243 -6.61 -2.76 22.75
N VAL A 244 -7.02 -3.99 22.41
CA VAL A 244 -6.46 -5.23 22.99
C VAL A 244 -6.17 -6.26 21.90
N MET A 245 -4.91 -6.70 21.81
CA MET A 245 -4.49 -7.81 20.95
C MET A 245 -4.81 -9.18 21.59
N ASP A 246 -6.10 -9.52 21.69
CA ASP A 246 -6.63 -10.74 22.35
C ASP A 246 -7.32 -11.76 21.43
N GLY A 247 -7.06 -11.66 20.12
CA GLY A 247 -7.68 -12.49 19.09
C GLY A 247 -9.17 -12.20 18.85
N SER A 248 -9.70 -11.09 19.40
CA SER A 248 -11.11 -10.70 19.30
C SER A 248 -11.26 -9.25 18.86
N ALA A 249 -12.48 -8.86 18.50
CA ALA A 249 -12.84 -7.47 18.25
C ALA A 249 -14.19 -7.19 18.89
N ALA A 250 -14.23 -6.28 19.87
CA ALA A 250 -15.39 -5.98 20.71
C ALA A 250 -16.01 -7.24 21.36
N GLY A 251 -15.14 -8.17 21.81
CA GLY A 251 -15.54 -9.44 22.44
C GLY A 251 -16.00 -10.55 21.48
N ALA A 252 -15.99 -10.31 20.16
CA ALA A 252 -16.22 -11.35 19.15
C ALA A 252 -14.89 -11.86 18.60
N GLN A 253 -14.59 -13.15 18.80
CA GLN A 253 -13.33 -13.75 18.35
C GLN A 253 -13.18 -13.67 16.81
N ILE A 254 -11.99 -13.32 16.34
CA ILE A 254 -11.72 -13.03 14.93
C ILE A 254 -11.53 -14.32 14.13
N GLN A 255 -12.12 -14.39 12.94
CA GLN A 255 -11.84 -15.45 11.96
C GLN A 255 -10.63 -15.10 11.09
N MET A 256 -9.68 -16.04 11.01
CA MET A 256 -8.55 -16.05 10.08
C MET A 256 -8.88 -16.93 8.87
N GLY A 257 -8.58 -16.45 7.66
CA GLY A 257 -8.67 -17.25 6.44
C GLY A 257 -7.50 -18.22 6.33
N MET A 258 -7.78 -19.53 6.24
CA MET A 258 -6.75 -20.57 6.19
C MET A 258 -6.53 -21.05 4.74
N GLY A 259 -5.30 -21.41 4.40
CA GLY A 259 -4.99 -22.00 3.10
C GLY A 259 -5.22 -23.51 3.09
N GLY A 260 -6.09 -24.01 2.20
CA GLY A 260 -6.26 -25.45 2.00
C GLY A 260 -7.49 -25.83 1.18
N MET A 261 -7.50 -27.05 0.63
CA MET A 261 -8.58 -27.57 -0.25
C MET A 261 -9.97 -27.67 0.43
N MET A 262 -10.06 -27.47 1.74
CA MET A 262 -11.32 -27.48 2.50
C MET A 262 -11.87 -26.08 2.83
N GLY A 263 -11.20 -24.98 2.43
CA GLY A 263 -11.73 -23.61 2.57
C GLY A 263 -12.04 -23.18 4.01
N GLY A 264 -11.33 -23.74 5.00
CA GLY A 264 -11.61 -23.50 6.41
C GLY A 264 -11.28 -22.08 6.87
N SER A 265 -12.05 -21.58 7.84
CA SER A 265 -11.62 -20.50 8.72
C SER A 265 -11.17 -21.08 10.06
N SER A 266 -10.13 -20.51 10.65
CA SER A 266 -9.74 -20.80 12.03
C SER A 266 -9.97 -19.57 12.89
N MET A 267 -10.27 -19.76 14.17
CA MET A 267 -10.40 -18.64 15.10
C MET A 267 -9.01 -18.17 15.53
N MET A 268 -8.81 -16.85 15.60
CA MET A 268 -7.56 -16.23 16.04
C MET A 268 -7.34 -16.55 17.54
N PRO A 269 -6.23 -17.19 17.92
CA PRO A 269 -5.93 -17.46 19.33
C PRO A 269 -5.73 -16.18 20.13
N ALA A 270 -6.10 -16.18 21.41
CA ALA A 270 -6.00 -14.99 22.26
C ALA A 270 -4.57 -14.49 22.54
N THR A 271 -3.56 -15.24 22.11
CA THR A 271 -2.14 -14.86 22.19
C THR A 271 -1.56 -14.42 20.84
N ALA A 272 -2.36 -14.36 19.77
CA ALA A 272 -1.87 -14.18 18.40
C ALA A 272 -1.09 -12.88 18.19
N GLY A 273 -1.52 -11.76 18.79
CA GLY A 273 -0.80 -10.49 18.78
C GLY A 273 0.16 -10.26 19.96
N SER A 274 0.35 -11.25 20.84
CA SER A 274 1.20 -11.17 22.04
C SER A 274 2.22 -12.31 22.08
N SER A 275 2.10 -13.27 23.00
CA SER A 275 3.10 -14.34 23.18
C SER A 275 3.16 -15.33 22.00
N GLY A 276 2.10 -15.47 21.22
CA GLY A 276 2.10 -16.18 19.94
C GLY A 276 2.94 -15.47 18.87
N LEU A 277 2.90 -14.13 18.82
CA LEU A 277 3.78 -13.35 17.96
C LEU A 277 5.23 -13.38 18.45
N ALA A 278 5.46 -13.42 19.77
CA ALA A 278 6.80 -13.61 20.34
C ALA A 278 7.41 -14.97 19.95
N ALA A 279 6.60 -16.04 19.97
CA ALA A 279 7.01 -17.36 19.50
C ALA A 279 7.29 -17.36 17.98
N ALA A 280 6.47 -16.68 17.18
CA ALA A 280 6.71 -16.52 15.75
C ALA A 280 7.99 -15.71 15.46
N LEU A 281 8.25 -14.64 16.20
CA LEU A 281 9.51 -13.87 16.12
C LEU A 281 10.71 -14.76 16.46
N THR A 282 10.64 -15.51 17.56
CA THR A 282 11.71 -16.44 17.95
C THR A 282 11.93 -17.52 16.87
N SER A 283 10.87 -18.04 16.27
CA SER A 283 10.96 -18.98 15.15
C SER A 283 11.59 -18.34 13.91
N TYR A 284 11.24 -17.09 13.59
CA TYR A 284 11.78 -16.38 12.44
C TYR A 284 13.28 -16.12 12.58
N MET A 285 13.71 -15.62 13.75
CA MET A 285 15.10 -15.29 14.06
C MET A 285 16.05 -16.49 13.89
N ASN A 286 15.57 -17.71 14.20
CA ASN A 286 16.30 -18.96 14.05
C ASN A 286 16.12 -19.63 12.67
N SER A 287 15.39 -19.01 11.73
CA SER A 287 15.13 -19.55 10.41
C SER A 287 16.17 -19.11 9.38
N GLY A 288 16.39 -19.93 8.34
CA GLY A 288 17.21 -19.54 7.19
C GLY A 288 16.63 -18.42 6.31
N ALA A 289 15.42 -17.91 6.63
CA ALA A 289 14.84 -16.74 5.96
C ALA A 289 15.34 -15.41 6.56
N ASN A 290 15.84 -15.42 7.80
CA ASN A 290 16.50 -14.27 8.43
C ASN A 290 17.89 -14.08 7.81
N MET A 291 18.01 -13.16 6.85
CA MET A 291 19.27 -12.79 6.20
C MET A 291 19.91 -11.54 6.84
N SER A 292 19.22 -10.88 7.78
CA SER A 292 19.63 -9.60 8.38
C SER A 292 20.95 -9.63 9.14
N GLY A 293 21.40 -10.82 9.57
CA GLY A 293 22.54 -10.98 10.46
C GLY A 293 22.25 -10.69 11.95
N LEU A 294 21.02 -10.34 12.31
CA LEU A 294 20.59 -10.24 13.72
C LEU A 294 20.40 -11.63 14.33
N ASN A 295 20.76 -11.75 15.61
CA ASN A 295 20.55 -12.92 16.46
C ASN A 295 19.41 -12.66 17.46
N PRO A 296 18.83 -13.69 18.11
CA PRO A 296 17.74 -13.51 19.08
C PRO A 296 18.04 -12.50 20.21
N SER A 297 19.32 -12.32 20.57
CA SER A 297 19.76 -11.30 21.54
C SER A 297 19.48 -9.87 21.09
N ASP A 298 19.60 -9.56 19.80
CA ASP A 298 19.41 -8.21 19.24
C ASP A 298 17.95 -7.74 19.29
N VAL A 299 17.01 -8.66 19.47
CA VAL A 299 15.56 -8.40 19.59
C VAL A 299 14.97 -8.98 20.89
N ALA A 300 15.80 -9.37 21.86
CA ALA A 300 15.37 -9.99 23.10
C ALA A 300 14.38 -9.12 23.89
N ALA A 301 14.57 -7.80 23.88
CA ALA A 301 13.65 -6.85 24.51
C ALA A 301 12.24 -6.85 23.86
N LEU A 302 12.16 -7.02 22.53
CA LEU A 302 10.90 -7.14 21.80
C LEU A 302 10.23 -8.50 22.06
N ILE A 303 11.00 -9.59 22.01
CA ILE A 303 10.51 -10.94 22.35
C ILE A 303 9.93 -10.93 23.77
N GLN A 304 10.66 -10.38 24.75
CA GLN A 304 10.19 -10.31 26.13
C GLN A 304 8.93 -9.46 26.27
N ARG A 305 8.89 -8.27 25.63
CA ARG A 305 7.71 -7.37 25.64
C ARG A 305 6.45 -8.08 25.16
N LEU A 306 6.54 -8.77 24.02
CA LEU A 306 5.42 -9.53 23.46
C LEU A 306 5.06 -10.77 24.30
N THR A 307 6.06 -11.44 24.88
CA THR A 307 5.85 -12.62 25.75
C THR A 307 5.11 -12.29 27.04
N THR A 308 5.41 -11.14 27.66
CA THR A 308 4.75 -10.68 28.89
C THR A 308 3.57 -9.74 28.65
N SER A 309 3.22 -9.47 27.40
CA SER A 309 2.09 -8.62 27.05
C SER A 309 0.76 -9.26 27.45
N THR A 310 -0.14 -8.46 28.01
CA THR A 310 -1.55 -8.84 28.25
C THR A 310 -2.44 -8.59 27.04
N GLY A 311 -1.85 -8.27 25.88
CA GLY A 311 -2.55 -7.83 24.66
C GLY A 311 -2.91 -6.34 24.66
N ARG A 312 -3.07 -5.73 25.84
CA ARG A 312 -3.45 -4.31 25.95
C ARG A 312 -2.42 -3.35 25.33
N ILE A 313 -2.92 -2.44 24.51
CA ILE A 313 -2.19 -1.36 23.82
C ILE A 313 -2.20 -0.09 24.68
#